data_AF-A0AAW0J6J5-F1
#
_entry.id   AF-A0AAW0J6J5-F1
#
_cell.length_a   1.000
_cell.length_b   1.000
_cell.length_c   1.000
_cell.angle_alpha   90.00
_cell.angle_beta   90.00
_cell.angle_gamma   90.00
#
_symmetry.space_group_name_H-M   'P 1'
#
loop_
_entity.id
_entity.type
_entity.pdbx_description
1 polymer ?
#
loop_
_entity_poly.entity_id
_entity_poly.type
_entity_poly.pdbx_seq_one_letter_code
_entity_poly.pdbx_strand_id
1 'polypeptide(L)'
;MEKRHNYVRKTAELATQFFINASTSQPNVSGLKLAGSADFKTELSQSAMFDPRLQAKILKVVDVSYGGEIGFNQAIELSSEILSNVKFIQEKRLIGKCFEEISLDTGKYVVGVDDTLKALEMGAIKILTEKMPLLEWFATEYKKFGCTLEFVTNKSQEGSQFCRGFGGIGGILRNQLNIRSFDEFSDDGEVYDDSEDDGEVCDDSELEPINSFPNACAGEWGKKDCNSEGDRGNTQGA
;
A
#
# COMPACT_ATOMS: atom_id res chain seq x y z
N MET A 1 -5.53 -6.85 -45.86
CA MET A 1 -5.28 -5.92 -44.74
C MET A 1 -6.57 -5.30 -44.19
N GLU A 2 -7.47 -4.84 -45.05
CA GLU A 2 -8.70 -4.11 -44.65
C GLU A 2 -9.66 -4.89 -43.73
N LYS A 3 -9.83 -6.21 -43.93
CA LYS A 3 -10.66 -7.04 -43.05
C LYS A 3 -10.14 -7.11 -41.61
N ARG A 4 -8.82 -7.07 -41.41
CA ARG A 4 -8.20 -7.08 -40.07
C ARG A 4 -8.43 -5.75 -39.36
N HIS A 5 -8.23 -4.66 -40.08
CA HIS A 5 -8.48 -3.32 -39.56
C HIS A 5 -9.94 -3.09 -39.17
N ASN A 6 -10.89 -3.57 -39.97
CA ASN A 6 -12.32 -3.51 -39.64
C ASN A 6 -12.68 -4.36 -38.41
N TYR A 7 -11.99 -5.49 -38.20
CA TYR A 7 -12.18 -6.31 -37.01
C TYR A 7 -11.69 -5.59 -35.74
N VAL A 8 -10.50 -4.99 -35.78
CA VAL A 8 -9.95 -4.17 -34.67
C VAL A 8 -10.88 -3.00 -34.35
N ARG A 9 -11.36 -2.28 -35.38
CA ARG A 9 -12.33 -1.20 -35.23
C ARG A 9 -13.60 -1.65 -34.52
N LYS A 10 -14.23 -2.72 -35.03
CA LYS A 10 -15.48 -3.24 -34.45
C LYS A 10 -15.28 -3.71 -33.00
N THR A 11 -14.10 -4.26 -32.69
CA THR A 11 -13.74 -4.69 -31.33
C THR A 11 -13.58 -3.49 -30.40
N ALA A 12 -12.91 -2.43 -30.85
CA ALA A 12 -12.74 -1.19 -30.09
C ALA A 12 -14.08 -0.48 -29.82
N GLU A 13 -14.97 -0.43 -30.82
CA GLU A 13 -16.32 0.13 -30.69
C GLU A 13 -17.15 -0.65 -29.66
N LEU A 14 -17.17 -1.98 -29.75
CA LEU A 14 -17.88 -2.83 -28.78
C LEU A 14 -17.29 -2.70 -27.38
N ALA A 15 -15.96 -2.67 -27.24
CA ALA A 15 -15.31 -2.47 -25.95
C ALA A 15 -15.75 -1.15 -25.31
N THR A 16 -15.85 -0.08 -26.10
CA THR A 16 -16.32 1.23 -25.64
C THR A 16 -17.77 1.16 -25.16
N GLN A 17 -18.65 0.48 -25.90
CA GLN A 17 -20.06 0.32 -25.53
C GLN A 17 -20.28 -0.48 -24.24
N PHE A 18 -19.47 -1.51 -23.99
CA PHE A 18 -19.62 -2.36 -22.81
C PHE A 18 -18.88 -1.83 -21.57
N PHE A 19 -17.70 -1.25 -21.75
CA PHE A 19 -16.86 -0.81 -20.63
C PHE A 19 -17.09 0.64 -20.22
N ILE A 20 -17.63 1.49 -21.10
CA ILE A 20 -17.98 2.87 -20.76
C ILE A 20 -19.48 2.98 -20.54
N ASN A 21 -19.87 3.51 -19.39
CA ASN A 21 -21.27 3.80 -19.13
C ASN A 21 -21.69 5.07 -19.86
N ALA A 22 -22.78 5.01 -20.64
CA ALA A 22 -23.28 6.12 -21.44
C ALA A 22 -23.66 7.35 -20.60
N SER A 23 -24.10 7.16 -19.35
CA SER A 23 -24.60 8.26 -18.50
C SER A 23 -23.50 9.02 -17.78
N THR A 24 -22.44 8.32 -17.33
CA THR A 24 -21.33 8.92 -16.56
C THR A 24 -20.09 9.17 -17.40
N SER A 25 -20.02 8.64 -18.63
CA SER A 25 -18.86 8.74 -19.52
C SER A 25 -17.56 8.22 -18.88
N GLN A 26 -17.65 7.41 -17.82
CA GLN A 26 -16.51 6.84 -17.11
C GLN A 26 -16.44 5.32 -17.33
N PRO A 27 -15.23 4.74 -17.33
CA PRO A 27 -15.07 3.29 -17.40
C PRO A 27 -15.62 2.65 -16.13
N ASN A 28 -16.39 1.58 -16.28
CA ASN A 28 -16.94 0.81 -15.15
C ASN A 28 -15.91 -0.12 -14.49
N VAL A 29 -14.77 -0.33 -15.14
CA VAL A 29 -13.73 -1.28 -14.68
C VAL A 29 -12.52 -0.58 -14.12
N SER A 30 -11.97 -1.11 -13.02
CA SER A 30 -10.75 -0.61 -12.39
C SER A 30 -9.50 -0.88 -13.22
N GLY A 31 -9.52 -1.91 -14.06
CA GLY A 31 -8.45 -2.23 -15.00
C GLY A 31 -8.89 -3.24 -16.06
N LEU A 32 -8.18 -3.22 -17.19
CA LEU A 32 -8.48 -4.00 -18.38
C LEU A 32 -7.26 -4.85 -18.76
N LYS A 33 -7.52 -6.06 -19.29
CA LYS A 33 -6.47 -6.93 -19.83
C LYS A 33 -6.80 -7.28 -21.27
N LEU A 34 -5.79 -7.19 -22.14
CA LEU A 34 -5.93 -7.56 -23.54
C LEU A 34 -5.32 -8.94 -23.74
N ALA A 35 -6.13 -9.92 -24.13
CA ALA A 35 -5.66 -11.28 -24.40
C ALA A 35 -5.89 -11.61 -25.88
N GLY A 36 -4.90 -12.26 -26.50
CA GLY A 36 -5.03 -12.72 -27.88
C GLY A 36 -3.76 -13.37 -28.39
N SER A 37 -3.90 -14.15 -29.46
CA SER A 37 -2.76 -14.73 -30.16
C SER A 37 -2.17 -13.71 -31.14
N ALA A 38 -0.84 -13.73 -31.30
CA ALA A 38 -0.10 -12.85 -32.21
C ALA A 38 -0.30 -11.34 -31.90
N ASP A 39 -0.05 -10.48 -32.89
CA ASP A 39 0.09 -9.04 -32.73
C ASP A 39 -1.24 -8.25 -32.79
N PHE A 40 -2.39 -8.92 -32.84
CA PHE A 40 -3.68 -8.20 -32.87
C PHE A 40 -3.93 -7.37 -31.61
N LYS A 41 -3.45 -7.87 -30.45
CA LYS A 41 -3.55 -7.19 -29.15
C LYS A 41 -2.63 -5.97 -29.05
N THR A 42 -1.47 -6.01 -29.69
CA THR A 42 -0.53 -4.88 -29.75
C THR A 42 -1.03 -3.83 -30.73
N GLU A 43 -1.57 -4.23 -31.89
CA GLU A 43 -2.20 -3.33 -32.85
C GLU A 43 -3.40 -2.60 -32.23
N LEU A 44 -4.27 -3.32 -31.49
CA LEU A 44 -5.40 -2.69 -30.78
C LEU A 44 -4.93 -1.67 -29.73
N SER A 45 -3.92 -2.03 -28.92
CA SER A 45 -3.38 -1.18 -27.86
C SER A 45 -2.70 0.09 -28.39
N GLN A 46 -2.08 0.02 -29.57
CA GLN A 46 -1.39 1.15 -30.22
C GLN A 46 -2.30 1.95 -31.15
N SER A 47 -3.44 1.39 -31.56
CA SER A 47 -4.35 2.05 -32.49
C SER A 47 -5.03 3.27 -31.86
N ALA A 48 -5.16 4.34 -32.62
CA ALA A 48 -5.94 5.52 -32.25
C ALA A 48 -7.46 5.27 -32.22
N MET A 49 -7.91 4.06 -32.60
CA MET A 49 -9.33 3.67 -32.59
C MET A 49 -9.78 3.18 -31.22
N PHE A 50 -8.85 2.87 -30.31
CA PHE A 50 -9.18 2.49 -28.95
C PHE A 50 -9.41 3.74 -28.09
N ASP A 51 -10.46 3.75 -27.27
CA ASP A 51 -10.78 4.92 -26.46
C ASP A 51 -9.63 5.23 -25.47
N PRO A 52 -9.11 6.47 -25.44
CA PRO A 52 -7.98 6.83 -24.58
C PRO A 52 -8.24 6.56 -23.08
N ARG A 53 -9.49 6.62 -22.64
CA ARG A 53 -9.88 6.37 -21.24
C ARG A 53 -9.73 4.90 -20.89
N LEU A 54 -10.04 4.00 -21.82
CA LEU A 54 -9.82 2.57 -21.64
C LEU A 54 -8.34 2.21 -21.81
N GLN A 55 -7.62 2.91 -22.69
CA GLN A 55 -6.19 2.71 -22.91
C GLN A 55 -5.39 2.96 -21.61
N ALA A 56 -5.73 4.02 -20.87
CA ALA A 56 -5.13 4.32 -19.57
C ALA A 56 -5.41 3.26 -18.48
N LYS A 57 -6.39 2.37 -18.71
CA LYS A 57 -6.77 1.30 -17.78
C LYS A 57 -6.19 -0.07 -18.16
N ILE A 58 -5.42 -0.18 -19.25
CA ILE A 58 -4.79 -1.44 -19.64
C ILE A 58 -3.70 -1.80 -18.62
N LEU A 59 -3.91 -2.88 -17.89
CA LEU A 59 -2.97 -3.43 -16.90
C LEU A 59 -1.86 -4.23 -17.58
N LYS A 60 -2.25 -5.12 -18.49
CA LYS A 60 -1.31 -6.00 -19.20
C LYS A 60 -1.93 -6.55 -20.49
N VAL A 61 -1.04 -6.83 -21.43
CA VAL A 61 -1.31 -7.57 -22.65
C VAL A 61 -0.80 -9.00 -22.47
N VAL A 62 -1.68 -9.99 -22.56
CA VAL A 62 -1.42 -11.42 -22.34
C VAL A 62 -1.46 -12.15 -23.68
N ASP A 63 -0.46 -12.99 -23.92
CA ASP A 63 -0.47 -13.88 -25.07
C ASP A 63 -1.13 -15.21 -24.73
N VAL A 64 -1.97 -15.72 -25.63
CA VAL A 64 -2.63 -17.01 -25.48
C VAL A 64 -2.49 -17.82 -26.76
N SER A 65 -2.23 -19.11 -26.60
CA SER A 65 -1.94 -20.00 -27.73
C SER A 65 -3.21 -20.42 -28.49
N TYR A 66 -4.34 -20.44 -27.80
CA TYR A 66 -5.63 -20.85 -28.37
C TYR A 66 -6.65 -19.72 -28.18
N GLY A 67 -7.59 -19.60 -29.12
CA GLY A 67 -8.72 -18.68 -29.02
C GLY A 67 -9.92 -19.32 -28.30
N GLY A 68 -11.01 -18.56 -28.19
CA GLY A 68 -12.26 -19.03 -27.58
C GLY A 68 -12.17 -19.18 -26.05
N GLU A 69 -13.02 -20.03 -25.49
CA GLU A 69 -13.15 -20.22 -24.03
C GLU A 69 -11.89 -20.82 -23.39
N ILE A 70 -11.20 -21.72 -24.10
CA ILE A 70 -9.96 -22.33 -23.62
C ILE A 70 -8.87 -21.25 -23.47
N GLY A 71 -8.71 -20.41 -24.49
CA GLY A 71 -7.81 -19.26 -24.43
C GLY A 71 -8.19 -18.24 -23.35
N PHE A 72 -9.49 -18.03 -23.15
CA PHE A 72 -9.99 -17.13 -22.12
C PHE A 72 -9.65 -17.61 -20.71
N ASN A 73 -9.86 -18.89 -20.42
CA ASN A 73 -9.49 -19.48 -19.12
C ASN A 73 -7.98 -19.40 -18.89
N GLN A 74 -7.16 -19.68 -19.92
CA GLN A 74 -5.71 -19.52 -19.84
C GLN A 74 -5.31 -18.05 -19.56
N ALA A 75 -5.97 -17.09 -20.22
CA ALA A 75 -5.73 -15.68 -19.98
C ALA A 75 -6.03 -15.30 -18.53
N ILE A 76 -7.07 -15.86 -17.91
CA ILE A 76 -7.43 -15.63 -16.50
C ILE A 76 -6.34 -16.18 -15.57
N GLU A 77 -5.85 -17.38 -15.83
CA GLU A 77 -4.80 -18.01 -15.01
C GLU A 77 -3.51 -17.20 -15.04
N LEU A 78 -3.01 -16.84 -16.23
CA LEU A 78 -1.84 -15.95 -16.40
C LEU A 78 -2.08 -14.55 -15.82
N SER A 79 -3.34 -14.13 -15.79
CA SER A 79 -3.75 -12.86 -15.23
C SER A 79 -3.78 -12.83 -13.71
N SER A 80 -3.86 -13.98 -13.04
CA SER A 80 -4.01 -14.06 -11.58
C SER A 80 -2.82 -13.41 -10.85
N GLU A 81 -1.60 -13.70 -11.29
CA GLU A 81 -0.35 -13.16 -10.74
C GLU A 81 -0.30 -11.63 -10.85
N ILE A 82 -0.77 -11.07 -11.96
CA ILE A 82 -0.78 -9.62 -12.13
C ILE A 82 -1.86 -8.98 -11.24
N LEU A 83 -3.01 -9.64 -11.05
CA LEU A 83 -4.08 -9.12 -10.22
C LEU A 83 -3.69 -9.10 -8.73
N SER A 84 -2.95 -10.10 -8.25
CA SER A 84 -2.40 -10.07 -6.88
C SER A 84 -1.38 -8.94 -6.72
N ASN A 85 -0.50 -8.75 -7.70
CA ASN A 85 0.46 -7.65 -7.70
C ASN A 85 -0.21 -6.28 -7.76
N VAL A 86 -1.33 -6.10 -8.48
CA VAL A 86 -2.04 -4.81 -8.54
C VAL A 86 -2.61 -4.41 -7.18
N LYS A 87 -3.19 -5.36 -6.42
CA LYS A 87 -3.64 -5.08 -5.06
C LYS A 87 -2.48 -4.65 -4.17
N PHE A 88 -1.37 -5.37 -4.26
CA PHE A 88 -0.15 -5.04 -3.53
C PHE A 88 0.44 -3.68 -3.92
N ILE A 89 0.43 -3.32 -5.20
CA ILE A 89 0.91 -2.03 -5.69
C ILE A 89 0.01 -0.90 -5.20
N GLN A 90 -1.31 -1.09 -5.20
CA GLN A 90 -2.26 -0.12 -4.66
C GLN A 90 -2.05 0.08 -3.16
N GLU A 91 -1.90 -1.03 -2.42
CA GLU A 91 -1.60 -1.07 -1.00
C GLU A 91 -0.29 -0.32 -0.67
N LYS A 92 0.81 -0.70 -1.33
CA LYS A 92 2.12 -0.04 -1.19
C LYS A 92 2.04 1.45 -1.50
N ARG A 93 1.27 1.85 -2.52
CA ARG A 93 1.09 3.27 -2.86
C ARG A 93 0.29 4.03 -1.80
N LEU A 94 -0.67 3.37 -1.16
CA LEU A 94 -1.48 3.98 -0.09
C LEU A 94 -0.66 4.20 1.18
N ILE A 95 0.11 3.19 1.59
CA ILE A 95 1.04 3.30 2.71
C ILE A 95 2.15 4.31 2.39
N GLY A 96 2.67 4.30 1.17
CA GLY A 96 3.68 5.27 0.71
C GLY A 96 3.20 6.71 0.87
N LYS A 97 1.94 7.00 0.52
CA LYS A 97 1.34 8.33 0.77
C LYS A 97 1.25 8.65 2.26
N CYS A 98 0.95 7.67 3.11
CA CYS A 98 0.96 7.87 4.55
C CYS A 98 2.36 8.23 5.06
N PHE A 99 3.40 7.52 4.59
CA PHE A 99 4.78 7.83 4.94
C PHE A 99 5.27 9.16 4.41
N GLU A 100 4.81 9.58 3.23
CA GLU A 100 5.09 10.93 2.71
C GLU A 100 4.50 12.01 3.63
N GLU A 101 3.25 11.87 4.07
CA GLU A 101 2.62 12.82 5.01
C GLU A 101 3.31 12.84 6.38
N ILE A 102 3.78 11.68 6.87
CA ILE A 102 4.61 11.58 8.07
C ILE A 102 5.95 12.31 7.87
N SER A 103 6.61 12.07 6.74
CA SER A 103 7.93 12.64 6.44
C SER A 103 7.90 14.17 6.24
N LEU A 104 6.74 14.71 5.84
CA LEU A 104 6.53 16.13 5.62
C LEU A 104 6.04 16.89 6.87
N ASP A 105 5.88 16.19 8.01
CA ASP A 105 5.38 16.74 9.28
C ASP A 105 4.09 17.57 9.13
N THR A 106 3.21 17.18 8.20
CA THR A 106 2.02 17.98 7.88
C THR A 106 0.97 17.93 8.98
N GLY A 107 1.10 17.03 9.96
CA GLY A 107 0.13 16.81 11.04
C GLY A 107 -1.20 16.22 10.56
N LYS A 108 -1.24 15.64 9.35
CA LYS A 108 -2.43 15.05 8.72
C LYS A 108 -2.43 13.52 8.74
N TYR A 109 -1.76 12.92 9.73
CA TYR A 109 -1.76 11.49 9.93
C TYR A 109 -2.15 11.17 11.37
N VAL A 110 -2.72 9.99 11.56
CA VAL A 110 -3.04 9.45 12.87
C VAL A 110 -2.60 7.99 12.93
N VAL A 111 -2.06 7.59 14.07
CA VAL A 111 -1.46 6.28 14.31
C VAL A 111 -1.96 5.79 15.65
N GLY A 112 -2.22 4.49 15.77
CA GLY A 112 -2.65 3.89 17.02
C GLY A 112 -4.17 3.84 17.14
N VAL A 113 -4.66 2.97 18.03
CA VAL A 113 -6.07 2.63 18.12
C VAL A 113 -6.88 3.79 18.70
N ASP A 114 -6.43 4.34 19.82
CA ASP A 114 -7.16 5.38 20.55
C ASP A 114 -7.25 6.69 19.75
N ASP A 115 -6.14 7.12 19.13
CA ASP A 115 -6.13 8.32 18.31
C ASP A 115 -6.94 8.14 17.02
N THR A 116 -6.89 6.95 16.42
CA THR A 116 -7.69 6.65 15.22
C THR A 116 -9.18 6.62 15.55
N LEU A 117 -9.58 6.10 16.71
CA LEU A 117 -10.97 6.13 17.18
C LEU A 117 -11.45 7.56 17.42
N LYS A 118 -10.69 8.37 18.15
CA LYS A 118 -11.01 9.80 18.37
C LYS A 118 -11.10 10.58 17.06
N ALA A 119 -10.16 10.37 16.15
CA ALA A 119 -10.17 11.02 14.84
C ALA A 119 -11.34 10.53 13.95
N LEU A 120 -11.79 9.30 14.15
CA LEU A 120 -12.96 8.74 13.49
C LEU A 120 -14.26 9.36 14.01
N GLU A 121 -14.40 9.51 15.34
CA GLU A 121 -15.54 10.18 15.98
C GLU A 121 -15.70 11.63 15.50
N MET A 122 -14.58 12.32 15.30
CA MET A 122 -14.57 13.68 14.74
C MET A 122 -14.83 13.74 13.22
N GLY A 123 -14.94 12.59 12.52
CA GLY A 123 -15.16 12.53 11.07
C GLY A 123 -14.00 13.10 10.24
N ALA A 124 -12.81 13.20 10.83
CA ALA A 124 -11.65 13.86 10.22
C ALA A 124 -10.83 12.91 9.33
N ILE A 125 -11.05 11.60 9.43
CA ILE A 125 -10.30 10.58 8.68
C ILE A 125 -10.79 10.50 7.23
N LYS A 126 -9.86 10.60 6.28
CA LYS A 126 -10.13 10.38 4.86
C LYS A 126 -9.99 8.91 4.50
N ILE A 127 -8.88 8.30 4.90
CA ILE A 127 -8.52 6.92 4.57
C ILE A 127 -8.07 6.25 5.86
N LEU A 128 -8.65 5.10 6.18
CA LEU A 128 -8.33 4.29 7.35
C LEU A 128 -7.68 2.98 6.89
N THR A 129 -6.61 2.58 7.56
CA THR A 129 -5.79 1.42 7.22
C THR A 129 -5.71 0.46 8.40
N GLU A 130 -6.13 -0.79 8.20
CA GLU A 130 -6.20 -1.81 9.26
C GLU A 130 -5.66 -3.18 8.84
N LYS A 131 -5.19 -3.93 9.85
CA LYS A 131 -4.91 -5.37 9.79
C LYS A 131 -6.06 -6.15 10.49
N MET A 132 -6.59 -7.22 9.87
CA MET A 132 -7.61 -8.09 10.48
C MET A 132 -7.09 -8.72 11.80
N PRO A 133 -7.84 -8.65 12.92
CA PRO A 133 -9.20 -9.20 13.11
C PRO A 133 -10.26 -8.26 13.75
N LEU A 134 -10.04 -6.95 13.83
CA LEU A 134 -11.00 -5.97 14.40
C LEU A 134 -12.12 -5.53 13.43
N LEU A 135 -12.22 -6.23 12.30
CA LEU A 135 -12.73 -5.67 11.06
C LEU A 135 -14.25 -5.59 10.96
N GLU A 136 -14.94 -6.49 11.65
CA GLU A 136 -16.37 -6.69 11.47
C GLU A 136 -17.19 -5.49 11.99
N TRP A 137 -16.71 -4.82 13.04
CA TRP A 137 -17.33 -3.61 13.57
C TRP A 137 -17.08 -2.40 12.66
N PHE A 138 -15.83 -2.15 12.26
CA PHE A 138 -15.49 -1.02 11.39
C PHE A 138 -16.20 -1.08 10.04
N ALA A 139 -16.28 -2.24 9.40
CA ALA A 139 -16.95 -2.42 8.10
C ALA A 139 -18.45 -2.05 8.12
N THR A 140 -19.09 -2.02 9.29
CA THR A 140 -20.51 -1.70 9.44
C THR A 140 -20.74 -0.21 9.71
N GLU A 141 -19.84 0.41 10.47
CA GLU A 141 -20.03 1.78 10.99
C GLU A 141 -19.24 2.86 10.21
N TYR A 142 -18.18 2.50 9.48
CA TYR A 142 -17.28 3.47 8.79
C TYR A 142 -18.01 4.43 7.83
N LYS A 143 -19.11 3.99 7.22
CA LYS A 143 -19.90 4.80 6.27
C LYS A 143 -20.52 6.03 6.94
N LYS A 144 -20.80 5.99 8.24
CA LYS A 144 -21.37 7.12 8.98
C LYS A 144 -20.36 8.25 9.18
N PHE A 145 -19.08 7.91 9.22
CA PHE A 145 -17.98 8.84 9.44
C PHE A 145 -17.36 9.37 8.13
N GLY A 146 -17.79 8.85 6.98
CA GLY A 146 -17.33 9.29 5.67
C GLY A 146 -15.85 8.96 5.39
N CYS A 147 -15.25 8.02 6.10
CA CYS A 147 -13.89 7.55 5.84
C CYS A 147 -13.89 6.45 4.76
N THR A 148 -12.75 6.25 4.10
CA THR A 148 -12.52 5.15 3.15
C THR A 148 -11.65 4.12 3.83
N LEU A 149 -12.16 2.92 4.11
CA LEU A 149 -11.43 1.86 4.76
C LEU A 149 -10.68 0.99 3.74
N GLU A 150 -9.39 0.75 3.95
CA GLU A 150 -8.53 -0.07 3.09
C GLU A 150 -7.72 -1.06 3.94
N PHE A 151 -7.61 -2.31 3.47
CA PHE A 151 -6.86 -3.35 4.19
C PHE A 151 -5.43 -3.45 3.67
N VAL A 152 -4.50 -3.52 4.62
CA VAL A 152 -3.08 -3.67 4.36
C VAL A 152 -2.58 -5.00 4.89
N THR A 153 -1.67 -5.61 4.13
CA THR A 153 -1.01 -6.86 4.48
C THR A 153 0.46 -6.61 4.81
N ASN A 154 1.07 -7.48 5.61
CA ASN A 154 2.50 -7.40 5.93
C ASN A 154 3.40 -7.98 4.84
N LYS A 155 2.90 -8.23 3.63
CA LYS A 155 3.69 -8.81 2.54
C LYS A 155 4.69 -7.80 1.96
N SER A 156 4.40 -6.51 2.07
CA SER A 156 5.29 -5.43 1.60
C SER A 156 6.27 -5.02 2.68
N GLN A 157 7.42 -4.47 2.29
CA GLN A 157 8.36 -3.87 3.24
C GLN A 157 7.70 -2.71 3.99
N GLU A 158 6.92 -1.89 3.26
CA GLU A 158 6.13 -0.79 3.79
C GLU A 158 5.05 -1.27 4.76
N GLY A 159 4.30 -2.33 4.42
CA GLY A 159 3.28 -2.92 5.28
C GLY A 159 3.86 -3.60 6.51
N SER A 160 5.05 -4.21 6.39
CA SER A 160 5.80 -4.74 7.53
C SER A 160 6.25 -3.63 8.49
N GLN A 161 6.76 -2.50 7.96
CA GLN A 161 7.09 -1.33 8.77
C GLN A 161 5.85 -0.70 9.40
N PHE A 162 4.73 -0.65 8.68
CA PHE A 162 3.46 -0.17 9.21
C PHE A 162 2.98 -1.01 10.40
N CYS A 163 3.03 -2.34 10.28
CA CYS A 163 2.64 -3.23 11.36
C CYS A 163 3.59 -3.15 12.57
N ARG A 164 4.91 -3.09 12.34
CA ARG A 164 5.90 -3.09 13.42
C ARG A 164 6.07 -1.72 14.10
N GLY A 165 5.98 -0.63 13.33
CA GLY A 165 6.20 0.72 13.82
C GLY A 165 4.95 1.42 14.36
N PHE A 166 3.77 1.07 13.84
CA PHE A 166 2.54 1.84 14.06
C PHE A 166 1.39 0.99 14.60
N GLY A 167 1.68 -0.23 15.08
CA GLY A 167 0.67 -1.14 15.66
C GLY A 167 -0.33 -1.72 14.66
N GLY A 168 -0.16 -1.47 13.35
CA GLY A 168 -1.01 -2.03 12.29
C GLY A 168 -2.35 -1.31 12.07
N ILE A 169 -2.57 -0.16 12.72
CA ILE A 169 -3.75 0.69 12.54
C ILE A 169 -3.31 2.15 12.38
N GLY A 170 -3.86 2.83 11.38
CA GLY A 170 -3.59 4.25 11.15
C GLY A 170 -4.45 4.84 10.04
N GLY A 171 -4.40 6.15 9.90
CA GLY A 171 -5.24 6.85 8.94
C GLY A 171 -4.64 8.16 8.44
N ILE A 172 -5.06 8.54 7.23
CA ILE A 172 -4.76 9.85 6.65
C ILE A 172 -5.95 10.77 6.95
N LEU A 173 -5.67 11.87 7.62
CA LEU A 173 -6.65 12.89 7.98
C LEU A 173 -6.91 13.84 6.80
N ARG A 174 -8.13 14.38 6.72
CA ARG A 174 -8.48 15.42 5.74
C ARG A 174 -7.87 16.77 6.11
N ASN A 175 -7.87 17.08 7.40
CA ASN A 175 -7.38 18.33 7.98
C ASN A 175 -6.33 18.04 9.05
N GLN A 176 -5.51 19.04 9.38
CA GLN A 176 -4.56 18.93 10.49
C GLN A 176 -5.34 18.82 11.80
N LEU A 177 -5.04 17.80 12.59
CA LEU A 177 -5.53 17.69 13.96
C LEU A 177 -4.37 17.95 14.92
N ASN A 178 -4.55 18.89 15.83
CA ASN A 178 -3.67 18.98 16.99
C ASN A 178 -4.09 17.90 17.98
N ILE A 179 -3.44 16.74 17.88
CA ILE A 179 -3.61 15.63 18.85
C ILE A 179 -3.18 16.07 20.25
N ARG A 180 -2.21 17.00 20.35
CA ARG A 180 -1.73 17.59 21.60
C ARG A 180 -2.78 18.36 22.42
N SER A 181 -3.89 18.79 21.80
CA SER A 181 -4.93 19.57 22.50
C SER A 181 -6.02 18.70 23.15
N PHE A 182 -5.90 17.37 23.11
CA PHE A 182 -6.84 16.44 23.76
C PHE A 182 -6.22 15.66 24.92
N ASP A 183 -4.90 15.70 25.10
CA ASP A 183 -4.26 15.15 26.30
C ASP A 183 -4.59 15.97 27.58
N GLU A 184 -5.11 17.20 27.43
CA GLU A 184 -5.48 18.07 28.57
C GLU A 184 -6.91 17.86 29.10
N PHE A 185 -7.71 16.97 28.50
CA PHE A 185 -9.07 16.66 28.99
C PHE A 185 -9.20 15.29 29.67
N SER A 186 -8.08 14.60 29.91
CA SER A 186 -8.05 13.38 30.72
C SER A 186 -7.57 13.71 32.13
N ASP A 187 -8.27 14.61 32.84
CA ASP A 187 -8.12 14.80 34.29
C ASP A 187 -9.44 14.42 34.97
N ASP A 188 -9.80 13.16 34.82
CA ASP A 188 -10.71 12.44 35.67
C ASP A 188 -9.95 11.21 36.15
N GLY A 189 -9.20 11.42 37.23
CA GLY A 189 -8.49 10.38 37.95
C GLY A 189 -9.44 9.29 38.44
N GLU A 190 -9.29 8.11 37.86
CA GLU A 190 -9.66 6.84 38.47
C GLU A 190 -8.35 6.12 38.81
N VAL A 191 -8.01 6.14 40.09
CA VAL A 191 -6.91 5.37 40.69
C VAL A 191 -7.29 3.90 40.61
N TYR A 192 -6.69 3.15 39.69
CA TYR A 192 -6.70 1.69 39.78
C TYR A 192 -5.67 1.27 40.82
N ASP A 193 -6.17 0.95 42.03
CA ASP A 193 -5.43 0.31 43.11
C ASP A 193 -5.17 -1.15 42.71
N ASP A 194 -3.96 -1.45 42.23
CA ASP A 194 -3.55 -2.81 41.86
C ASP A 194 -2.71 -3.38 43.01
N SER A 195 -3.37 -4.14 43.88
CA SER A 195 -2.73 -4.94 44.92
C SER A 195 -2.02 -6.16 44.31
N GLU A 196 -0.81 -6.40 44.82
CA GLU A 196 0.26 -7.32 44.38
C GLU A 196 -0.08 -8.81 44.17
N ASP A 197 0.70 -9.43 43.26
CA ASP A 197 1.24 -10.82 43.20
C ASP A 197 0.25 -12.00 43.01
N ASP A 198 0.40 -12.94 42.06
CA ASP A 198 1.52 -13.88 41.91
C ASP A 198 1.66 -14.48 40.48
N GLY A 199 2.90 -14.61 39.99
CA GLY A 199 3.46 -15.69 39.14
C GLY A 199 3.01 -15.77 37.66
N GLU A 200 3.89 -15.80 36.64
CA GLU A 200 5.09 -16.63 36.51
C GLU A 200 6.10 -16.01 35.52
N VAL A 201 7.38 -16.11 35.89
CA VAL A 201 8.58 -15.64 35.18
C VAL A 201 8.93 -16.59 34.03
N CYS A 202 9.29 -16.04 32.86
CA CYS A 202 10.30 -16.67 32.00
C CYS A 202 11.46 -15.68 31.82
N ASP A 203 12.62 -16.18 32.21
CA ASP A 203 13.89 -15.54 32.52
C ASP A 203 14.61 -14.86 31.33
N ASP A 204 15.50 -13.96 31.72
CA ASP A 204 16.30 -12.98 30.99
C ASP A 204 17.26 -13.55 29.93
N SER A 205 17.56 -12.76 28.90
CA SER A 205 18.88 -12.10 28.76
C SER A 205 19.11 -11.48 27.36
N GLU A 206 19.47 -10.18 27.41
CA GLU A 206 20.24 -9.40 26.43
C GLU A 206 19.63 -9.07 25.05
N LEU A 207 19.05 -7.86 24.94
CA LEU A 207 19.24 -7.04 23.73
C LEU A 207 19.46 -5.57 24.12
N GLU A 208 20.66 -5.08 23.81
CA GLU A 208 21.09 -3.68 23.97
C GLU A 208 20.24 -2.67 23.17
N PRO A 209 20.22 -1.38 23.58
CA PRO A 209 19.43 -0.36 22.92
C PRO A 209 20.13 0.15 21.65
N ILE A 210 19.45 0.10 20.50
CA ILE A 210 19.79 0.94 19.34
C ILE A 210 18.79 2.09 19.22
N ASN A 211 18.99 3.11 20.04
CA ASN A 211 18.63 4.48 19.69
C ASN A 211 19.82 5.10 18.94
N SER A 212 19.68 5.35 17.65
CA SER A 212 19.95 6.67 17.06
C SER A 212 19.88 6.62 15.54
N PHE A 213 18.95 7.41 15.00
CA PHE A 213 19.06 7.95 13.66
C PHE A 213 20.37 8.78 13.56
N PRO A 214 21.23 8.59 12.54
CA PRO A 214 22.29 9.54 12.28
C PRO A 214 21.72 10.74 11.53
N ASN A 215 21.74 11.86 12.23
CA ASN A 215 21.59 13.21 11.71
C ASN A 215 22.73 13.47 10.70
N ALA A 216 22.39 13.67 9.43
CA ALA A 216 23.34 14.11 8.41
C ALA A 216 23.29 15.64 8.31
N CYS A 217 24.28 16.33 8.88
CA CYS A 217 24.63 17.70 8.50
C CYS A 217 26.04 18.08 8.97
N ALA A 218 26.84 18.57 8.01
CA ALA A 218 28.08 19.37 8.15
C ALA A 218 29.24 18.70 8.94
N GLY A 219 30.47 18.62 8.45
CA GLY A 219 31.23 19.63 7.72
C GLY A 219 32.59 19.75 8.43
N GLU A 220 33.65 19.58 7.66
CA GLU A 220 34.99 20.13 7.89
C GLU A 220 36.04 19.46 8.81
N TRP A 221 37.15 19.11 8.13
CA TRP A 221 38.57 19.30 8.46
C TRP A 221 39.15 18.74 9.78
N GLY A 222 40.10 17.81 9.63
CA GLY A 222 41.13 17.61 10.65
C GLY A 222 41.93 16.32 10.51
N LYS A 223 43.06 16.39 9.81
CA LYS A 223 44.16 15.40 9.89
C LYS A 223 44.46 15.05 11.35
N LYS A 224 44.77 13.77 11.61
CA LYS A 224 45.96 13.38 12.39
C LYS A 224 46.32 11.92 12.16
N ASP A 225 47.57 11.75 11.77
CA ASP A 225 48.32 10.51 11.60
C ASP A 225 48.50 9.74 12.91
N CYS A 226 48.71 8.42 12.79
CA CYS A 226 49.70 7.55 13.46
C CYS A 226 49.20 6.10 13.37
N ASN A 227 49.83 5.21 12.57
CA ASN A 227 50.90 4.26 12.99
C ASN A 227 50.52 3.50 14.29
N SER A 228 50.63 2.17 14.42
CA SER A 228 51.59 1.22 13.85
C SER A 228 51.25 -0.20 14.37
N GLU A 229 51.71 -1.23 13.63
CA GLU A 229 52.05 -2.60 14.11
C GLU A 229 50.90 -3.47 14.68
N GLY A 230 50.64 -4.71 14.28
CA GLY A 230 51.42 -5.69 13.54
C GLY A 230 51.18 -7.04 14.25
N ASP A 231 50.61 -8.04 13.58
CA ASP A 231 51.11 -9.41 13.76
C ASP A 231 50.67 -10.36 12.64
N ARG A 232 51.58 -11.28 12.32
CA ARG A 232 51.53 -12.23 11.20
C ARG A 232 51.20 -13.64 11.71
N GLY A 233 50.63 -14.46 10.83
CA GLY A 233 50.63 -15.93 10.92
C GLY A 233 49.42 -16.53 10.19
N ASN A 234 49.49 -16.80 8.88
CA ASN A 234 49.91 -18.08 8.25
C ASN A 234 49.02 -19.25 8.71
N THR A 235 48.27 -19.97 7.87
CA THR A 235 48.74 -20.80 6.75
C THR A 235 47.61 -21.18 5.76
N GLN A 236 47.96 -21.21 4.47
CA GLN A 236 47.37 -22.02 3.37
C GLN A 236 47.26 -23.51 3.77
N GLY A 237 46.50 -24.41 3.17
CA GLY A 237 45.80 -24.51 1.89
C GLY A 237 45.77 -26.01 1.50
N ALA A 238 44.75 -26.43 0.75
CA ALA A 238 44.71 -27.56 -0.20
C ALA A 238 43.24 -27.81 -0.58
#